data_AF-A0A7S1P2Q7-F1
#
_entry.id   AF-A0A7S1P2Q7-F1
#
_cell.length_a   1.000
_cell.length_b   1.000
_cell.length_c   1.000
_cell.angle_alpha   90.00
_cell.angle_beta   90.00
_cell.angle_gamma   90.00
#
_symmetry.space_group_name_H-M   'P 1'
#
loop_
_entity.id
_entity.type
_entity.pdbx_description
1 polymer ?
#
loop_
_entity_poly.entity_id
_entity_poly.type
_entity_poly.pdbx_seq_one_letter_code
_entity_poly.pdbx_strand_id
1 'polypeptide(L)'
;MTSLLNTTGGGTIGGAGFENDPFLNQQPGRRPRKKRGYDGDDRSLLISPLWTCLLVFIPWVVYLTIQLLFVYAYHESKLAVLVVTTFFAAASVVVLVLGAAKRSTRRDPLLGYSSAIPVELPLGALCLIAVVVSYYFGYINYKTNVRLFWNYNEAATYKNVLPSDKAEKFADAGRLYFNENASVDVEKAVGFVKGEVWCVAPIIDLVETNLVNFWAVGQSCCDKTGGFHCDDSRNTTAKGGVVVPPTLAYRKAIQKAEAFHDIVSADHPILIRWVKSPKSIVDGQYRNAVGFLVVGVFVYLFVSFLFGAFCSMLATPDKPTPALQRDPEP
;
A
#
# COMPACT_ATOMS: atom_id res chain seq x y z
N MET A 1 -5.32 100.16 66.71
CA MET A 1 -3.91 100.24 67.15
C MET A 1 -3.10 99.45 66.14
N THR A 2 -2.78 99.94 64.94
CA THR A 2 -2.15 101.21 64.55
C THR A 2 -0.82 101.48 65.26
N SER A 3 0.20 101.74 64.43
CA SER A 3 1.48 102.41 64.72
C SER A 3 2.62 101.51 65.20
N LEU A 4 3.87 101.57 64.73
CA LEU A 4 4.59 102.10 63.54
C LEU A 4 6.10 102.05 63.93
N LEU A 5 6.99 102.01 62.92
CA LEU A 5 8.45 102.34 62.94
C LEU A 5 9.38 101.26 63.54
N ASN A 6 10.60 100.99 63.04
CA ASN A 6 11.45 101.69 62.07
C ASN A 6 12.63 100.79 61.59
N THR A 7 13.04 100.95 60.32
CA THR A 7 14.42 101.07 59.75
C THR A 7 15.61 100.29 60.35
N THR A 8 16.60 99.71 59.61
CA THR A 8 17.28 100.14 58.37
C THR A 8 18.31 99.10 57.87
N GLY A 9 18.61 99.12 56.56
CA GLY A 9 19.85 98.63 55.92
C GLY A 9 19.66 97.36 55.08
N GLY A 10 19.94 97.27 53.79
CA GLY A 10 20.68 98.10 52.83
C GLY A 10 21.45 97.15 51.90
N GLY A 11 21.29 97.25 50.57
CA GLY A 11 22.14 96.53 49.62
C GLY A 11 21.44 96.04 48.33
N THR A 12 21.43 96.89 47.32
CA THR A 12 21.16 96.55 45.90
C THR A 12 22.45 96.14 45.19
N ILE A 13 22.45 94.95 44.57
CA ILE A 13 23.31 94.56 43.43
C ILE A 13 22.38 93.70 42.55
N GLY A 14 22.03 94.06 41.32
CA GLY A 14 22.92 94.07 40.15
C GLY A 14 22.76 92.73 39.43
N GLY A 15 22.14 92.75 38.24
CA GLY A 15 21.51 91.58 37.61
C GLY A 15 22.42 90.53 36.99
N ALA A 16 21.76 89.46 36.52
CA ALA A 16 22.23 88.59 35.45
C ALA A 16 21.03 87.73 34.99
N GLY A 17 20.63 87.89 33.73
CA GLY A 17 19.74 86.94 33.06
C GLY A 17 20.43 85.59 32.94
N PHE A 18 19.69 84.52 33.19
CA PHE A 18 20.06 83.18 32.75
C PHE A 18 19.05 82.73 31.71
N GLU A 19 19.37 83.14 30.50
CA GLU A 19 18.94 82.55 29.24
C GLU A 19 19.66 81.20 29.08
N ASN A 20 18.95 80.21 28.54
CA ASN A 20 19.48 78.95 27.99
C ASN A 20 19.78 77.80 28.97
N ASP A 21 18.72 77.10 29.43
CA ASP A 21 18.86 75.72 29.89
C ASP A 21 18.94 74.74 28.70
N PRO A 22 20.09 74.06 28.45
CA PRO A 22 20.29 73.21 27.28
C PRO A 22 19.62 71.83 27.38
N PHE A 23 18.86 71.55 28.44
CA PHE A 23 18.42 70.19 28.78
C PHE A 23 16.97 69.86 28.40
N LEU A 24 16.22 70.77 27.77
CA LEU A 24 14.80 70.56 27.43
C LEU A 24 14.51 70.16 25.97
N ASN A 25 15.53 69.97 25.12
CA ASN A 25 15.36 69.67 23.69
C ASN A 25 15.90 68.28 23.23
N GLN A 26 15.84 67.26 24.10
CA GLN A 26 16.04 65.87 23.66
C GLN A 26 14.69 65.17 23.46
N GLN A 27 14.06 65.37 22.30
CA GLN A 27 13.10 64.40 21.79
C GLN A 27 13.86 63.10 21.48
N PRO A 28 13.41 61.92 21.94
CA PRO A 28 14.06 60.68 21.57
C PRO A 28 13.88 60.46 20.07
N GLY A 29 14.97 60.66 19.31
CA GLY A 29 15.01 60.41 17.88
C GLY A 29 14.51 59.00 17.60
N ARG A 30 13.37 58.90 16.89
CA ARG A 30 12.92 57.64 16.30
C ARG A 30 14.02 57.19 15.36
N ARG A 31 14.79 56.18 15.78
CA ARG A 31 15.74 55.49 14.90
C ARG A 31 14.97 55.08 13.63
N PRO A 32 15.47 55.40 12.42
CA PRO A 32 14.82 54.92 11.21
C PRO A 32 14.77 53.40 11.30
N ARG A 33 13.56 52.85 11.23
CA ARG A 33 13.31 51.40 11.20
C ARG A 33 14.03 50.89 9.97
N LYS A 34 15.21 50.28 10.16
CA LYS A 34 16.01 49.67 9.09
C LYS A 34 15.09 48.67 8.40
N LYS A 35 14.54 49.03 7.23
CA LYS A 35 13.91 48.07 6.32
C LYS A 35 15.04 47.11 5.98
N ARG A 36 15.09 45.95 6.65
CA ARG A 36 15.87 44.83 6.15
C ARG A 36 15.26 44.55 4.78
N GLY A 37 16.02 44.87 3.74
CA GLY A 37 15.72 44.42 2.39
C GLY A 37 15.45 42.93 2.48
N TYR A 38 14.30 42.53 1.97
CA TYR A 38 14.05 41.14 1.64
C TYR A 38 14.99 40.84 0.48
N ASP A 39 16.24 40.46 0.79
CA ASP A 39 17.08 39.75 -0.15
C ASP A 39 16.33 38.44 -0.42
N GLY A 40 15.61 38.44 -1.54
CA GLY A 40 14.94 37.26 -2.07
C GLY A 40 16.01 36.19 -2.26
N ASP A 41 16.03 35.25 -1.33
CA ASP A 41 16.90 34.09 -1.36
C ASP A 41 16.57 33.27 -2.62
N ASP A 42 17.36 33.44 -3.68
CA ASP A 42 17.31 32.64 -4.92
C ASP A 42 17.40 31.11 -4.63
N ARG A 43 17.86 30.72 -3.44
CA ARG A 43 17.83 29.32 -2.97
C ARG A 43 16.40 28.81 -2.76
N SER A 44 15.43 29.66 -2.44
CA SER A 44 14.03 29.26 -2.23
C SER A 44 13.36 28.64 -3.47
N LEU A 45 13.80 29.00 -4.68
CA LEU A 45 13.29 28.48 -5.95
C LEU A 45 13.81 27.06 -6.26
N LEU A 46 15.11 26.78 -6.06
CA LEU A 46 15.71 25.45 -6.27
C LEU A 46 15.32 24.42 -5.19
N ILE A 47 14.99 24.91 -4.00
CA ILE A 47 14.52 24.11 -2.87
C ILE A 47 13.11 23.54 -3.16
N SER A 48 12.26 24.23 -3.94
CA SER A 48 10.87 23.82 -4.20
C SER A 48 10.65 22.52 -5.03
N PRO A 49 11.37 22.26 -6.16
CA PRO A 49 11.18 21.01 -6.92
C PRO A 49 11.76 19.79 -6.19
N LEU A 50 12.88 19.94 -5.49
CA LEU A 50 13.52 18.85 -4.77
C LEU A 50 12.61 18.28 -3.68
N TRP A 51 11.98 19.13 -2.87
CA TRP A 51 11.04 18.68 -1.84
C TRP A 51 9.81 18.01 -2.44
N THR A 52 9.31 18.52 -3.56
CA THR A 52 8.19 17.91 -4.28
C THR A 52 8.57 16.51 -4.75
N CYS A 53 9.77 16.32 -5.32
CA CYS A 53 10.27 15.00 -5.68
C CYS A 53 10.36 14.06 -4.48
N LEU A 54 10.86 14.53 -3.32
CA LEU A 54 10.96 13.71 -2.11
C LEU A 54 9.58 13.27 -1.59
N LEU A 55 8.59 14.16 -1.61
CA LEU A 55 7.20 13.86 -1.21
C LEU A 55 6.53 12.82 -2.12
N VAL A 56 6.94 12.74 -3.38
CA VAL A 56 6.40 11.78 -4.35
C VAL A 56 7.15 10.45 -4.29
N PHE A 57 8.48 10.48 -4.41
CA PHE A 57 9.28 9.27 -4.61
C PHE A 57 9.54 8.50 -3.31
N ILE A 58 9.69 9.15 -2.15
CA ILE A 58 9.95 8.39 -0.91
C ILE A 58 8.76 7.49 -0.54
N PRO A 59 7.51 7.99 -0.44
CA PRO A 59 6.36 7.12 -0.14
C PRO A 59 6.17 6.04 -1.21
N TRP A 60 6.44 6.35 -2.47
CA TRP A 60 6.36 5.39 -3.57
C TRP A 60 7.41 4.27 -3.43
N VAL A 61 8.66 4.61 -3.10
CA VAL A 61 9.71 3.60 -2.84
C VAL A 61 9.33 2.73 -1.64
N VAL A 62 8.85 3.31 -0.54
CA VAL A 62 8.36 2.54 0.62
C VAL A 62 7.26 1.57 0.22
N TYR A 63 6.27 2.04 -0.54
CA TYR A 63 5.19 1.20 -1.07
C TYR A 63 5.74 0.06 -1.95
N LEU A 64 6.62 0.38 -2.90
CA LEU A 64 7.23 -0.58 -3.82
C LEU A 64 8.04 -1.65 -3.07
N THR A 65 8.87 -1.23 -2.12
CA THR A 65 9.69 -2.15 -1.32
C THR A 65 8.82 -3.14 -0.54
N ILE A 66 7.78 -2.67 0.15
CA ILE A 66 6.88 -3.55 0.90
C ILE A 66 6.15 -4.51 -0.04
N GLN A 67 5.67 -4.02 -1.20
CA GLN A 67 5.01 -4.88 -2.18
C GLN A 67 5.92 -5.97 -2.75
N LEU A 68 7.19 -5.64 -3.06
CA LEU A 68 8.18 -6.62 -3.51
C LEU A 68 8.46 -7.68 -2.43
N LEU A 69 8.53 -7.29 -1.16
CA LEU A 69 8.68 -8.23 -0.05
C LEU A 69 7.49 -9.19 0.05
N PHE A 70 6.26 -8.72 -0.18
CA PHE A 70 5.08 -9.58 -0.21
C PHE A 70 5.11 -10.61 -1.36
N VAL A 71 5.64 -10.24 -2.51
CA VAL A 71 5.72 -11.15 -3.67
C VAL A 71 6.86 -12.16 -3.52
N TYR A 72 8.04 -11.73 -3.06
CA TYR A 72 9.26 -12.56 -3.11
C TYR A 72 9.71 -13.14 -1.76
N ALA A 73 9.42 -12.49 -0.63
CA ALA A 73 9.98 -12.87 0.67
C ALA A 73 8.95 -13.36 1.70
N TYR A 74 7.68 -12.99 1.56
CA TYR A 74 6.64 -13.29 2.55
C TYR A 74 6.29 -14.78 2.66
N HIS A 75 6.47 -15.56 1.58
CA HIS A 75 6.25 -17.00 1.61
C HIS A 75 7.24 -17.70 2.55
N GLU A 76 8.53 -17.44 2.35
CA GLU A 76 9.64 -18.03 3.11
C GLU A 76 9.76 -17.45 4.53
N SER A 77 9.64 -16.13 4.67
CA SER A 77 10.05 -15.42 5.88
C SER A 77 9.09 -14.30 6.28
N LYS A 78 7.91 -14.69 6.78
CA LYS A 78 6.88 -13.75 7.30
C LYS A 78 7.44 -12.77 8.33
N LEU A 79 8.34 -13.24 9.21
CA LEU A 79 8.96 -12.41 10.24
C LEU A 79 9.84 -11.32 9.64
N ALA A 80 10.65 -11.62 8.61
CA ALA A 80 11.50 -10.63 7.96
C ALA A 80 10.66 -9.51 7.34
N VAL A 81 9.57 -9.86 6.65
CA VAL A 81 8.66 -8.87 6.06
C VAL A 81 8.00 -8.01 7.14
N LEU A 82 7.58 -8.60 8.27
CA LEU A 82 7.00 -7.86 9.38
C LEU A 82 8.01 -6.92 10.05
N VAL A 83 9.25 -7.36 10.25
CA VAL A 83 10.35 -6.52 10.78
C VAL A 83 10.62 -5.32 9.87
N VAL A 84 10.72 -5.53 8.56
CA VAL A 84 10.96 -4.43 7.62
C VAL A 84 9.76 -3.47 7.53
N THR A 85 8.54 -4.01 7.53
CA THR A 85 7.31 -3.18 7.51
C THR A 85 7.18 -2.33 8.78
N THR A 86 7.45 -2.93 9.94
CA THR A 86 7.41 -2.21 11.23
C THR A 86 8.53 -1.18 11.35
N PHE A 87 9.70 -1.46 10.79
CA PHE A 87 10.78 -0.46 10.66
C PHE A 87 10.34 0.76 9.84
N PHE A 88 9.76 0.57 8.66
CA PHE A 88 9.24 1.69 7.85
C PHE A 88 8.10 2.44 8.56
N ALA A 89 7.21 1.73 9.26
CA ALA A 89 6.16 2.35 10.06
C ALA A 89 6.75 3.23 11.18
N ALA A 90 7.72 2.72 11.93
CA ALA A 90 8.38 3.44 13.01
C ALA A 90 9.14 4.67 12.49
N ALA A 91 9.89 4.53 11.39
CA ALA A 91 10.57 5.64 10.73
C ALA A 91 9.58 6.73 10.28
N SER A 92 8.43 6.35 9.73
CA SER A 92 7.37 7.28 9.31
C SER A 92 6.78 8.04 10.50
N VAL A 93 6.55 7.36 11.63
CA VAL A 93 6.07 7.98 12.88
C VAL A 93 7.10 8.94 13.45
N VAL A 94 8.39 8.58 13.47
CA VAL A 94 9.46 9.48 13.93
C VAL A 94 9.49 10.76 13.09
N VAL A 95 9.44 10.66 11.76
CA VAL A 95 9.41 11.82 10.86
C VAL A 95 8.17 12.69 11.11
N LEU A 96 7.01 12.07 11.32
CA LEU A 96 5.76 12.76 11.64
C LEU A 96 5.83 13.52 12.98
N VAL A 97 6.39 12.89 14.02
CA VAL A 97 6.59 13.51 15.35
C VAL A 97 7.58 14.67 15.27
N LEU A 98 8.68 14.53 14.52
CA LEU A 98 9.63 15.61 14.30
C LEU A 98 8.98 16.80 13.57
N GLY A 99 8.14 16.54 12.56
CA GLY A 99 7.36 17.57 11.89
C GLY A 99 6.38 18.28 12.83
N ALA A 100 5.68 17.52 13.69
CA ALA A 100 4.76 18.08 14.68
C ALA A 100 5.49 18.93 15.75
N ALA A 101 6.64 18.46 16.25
CA ALA A 101 7.46 19.20 17.20
C ALA A 101 7.97 20.52 16.60
N LYS A 102 8.50 20.49 15.36
CA LYS A 102 8.92 21.70 14.63
C LYS A 102 7.77 22.69 14.45
N ARG A 103 6.55 22.21 14.18
CA ARG A 103 5.34 23.04 14.08
C ARG A 103 4.98 23.69 15.42
N SER A 104 5.14 22.96 16.52
CA SER A 104 4.86 23.47 17.87
C SER A 104 5.83 24.57 18.28
N THR A 105 7.15 24.35 18.10
CA THR A 105 8.20 25.32 18.47
C THR A 105 8.15 26.60 17.62
N ARG A 106 7.70 26.53 16.36
CA ARG A 106 7.57 27.70 15.46
C ARG A 106 6.36 28.60 15.75
N ARG A 107 5.55 28.31 16.78
CA ARG A 107 4.53 29.25 17.29
C ARG A 107 5.18 30.36 18.12
N ASP A 108 6.03 31.19 17.51
CA ASP A 108 6.50 32.42 18.15
C ASP A 108 5.38 33.47 18.16
N PRO A 109 4.95 33.99 19.33
CA PRO A 109 3.84 34.96 19.42
C PRO A 109 4.17 36.36 18.85
N LEU A 110 5.45 36.68 18.62
CA LEU A 110 5.93 38.06 18.44
C LEU A 110 6.22 38.48 16.99
N LEU A 111 6.41 37.51 16.07
CA LEU A 111 6.71 37.74 14.66
C LEU A 111 5.71 36.91 13.84
N GLY A 112 4.58 37.53 13.52
CA GLY A 112 3.45 36.88 12.87
C GLY A 112 3.84 35.94 11.72
N TYR A 113 3.33 34.71 11.84
CA TYR A 113 2.91 33.85 10.73
C TYR A 113 4.01 33.37 9.75
N SER A 114 4.77 32.35 10.15
CA SER A 114 5.21 31.33 9.18
C SER A 114 4.17 30.20 9.18
N SER A 115 3.14 30.34 8.34
CA SER A 115 2.07 29.35 8.16
C SER A 115 2.44 28.12 7.36
N ALA A 116 3.67 28.12 6.83
CA ALA A 116 4.17 27.01 6.04
C ALA A 116 4.24 25.75 6.91
N ILE A 117 3.55 24.71 6.45
CA ILE A 117 3.58 23.39 7.07
C ILE A 117 4.99 22.82 6.90
N PRO A 118 5.65 22.33 7.97
CA PRO A 118 6.96 21.69 7.82
C PRO A 118 6.85 20.45 6.94
N VAL A 119 7.72 20.31 5.95
CA VAL A 119 7.69 19.24 4.92
C VAL A 119 7.77 17.83 5.50
N GLU A 120 8.34 17.68 6.69
CA GLU A 120 8.44 16.41 7.41
C GLU A 120 7.06 15.88 7.81
N LEU A 121 6.09 16.77 8.08
CA LEU A 121 4.75 16.38 8.49
C LEU A 121 3.96 15.67 7.38
N PRO A 122 3.79 16.22 6.16
CA PRO A 122 3.16 15.50 5.07
C PRO A 122 4.00 14.30 4.60
N LEU A 123 5.34 14.37 4.64
CA LEU A 123 6.19 13.23 4.29
C LEU A 123 5.96 12.03 5.20
N GLY A 124 5.99 12.23 6.53
CA GLY A 124 5.74 11.17 7.50
C GLY A 124 4.33 10.59 7.38
N ALA A 125 3.32 11.44 7.14
CA ALA A 125 1.94 11.00 6.94
C ALA A 125 1.78 10.16 5.65
N LEU A 126 2.34 10.62 4.52
CA LEU A 126 2.28 9.90 3.25
C LEU A 126 3.04 8.57 3.31
N CYS A 127 4.19 8.51 4.00
CA CYS A 127 4.90 7.25 4.21
C CYS A 127 4.11 6.28 5.10
N LEU A 128 3.44 6.78 6.14
CA LEU A 128 2.61 5.93 6.99
C LEU A 128 1.40 5.36 6.23
N ILE A 129 0.75 6.19 5.39
CA ILE A 129 -0.29 5.74 4.48
C ILE A 129 0.27 4.70 3.49
N ALA A 130 1.46 4.94 2.93
CA ALA A 130 2.13 3.99 2.04
C ALA A 130 2.30 2.62 2.69
N VAL A 131 2.75 2.58 3.95
CA VAL A 131 2.92 1.33 4.71
C VAL A 131 1.60 0.60 4.90
N VAL A 132 0.53 1.29 5.32
CA VAL A 132 -0.78 0.67 5.55
C VAL A 132 -1.36 0.12 4.26
N VAL A 133 -1.33 0.93 3.20
CA VAL A 133 -1.88 0.58 1.87
C VAL A 133 -1.08 -0.57 1.25
N SER A 134 0.26 -0.50 1.26
CA SER A 134 1.10 -1.59 0.73
C SER A 134 0.93 -2.90 1.51
N TYR A 135 0.83 -2.85 2.84
CA TYR A 135 0.59 -4.06 3.64
C TYR A 135 -0.74 -4.72 3.26
N TYR A 136 -1.81 -3.94 3.18
CA TYR A 136 -3.15 -4.45 2.85
C TYR A 136 -3.19 -5.07 1.44
N PHE A 137 -2.75 -4.31 0.43
CA PHE A 137 -2.76 -4.79 -0.96
C PHE A 137 -1.74 -5.90 -1.20
N GLY A 138 -0.59 -5.88 -0.54
CA GLY A 138 0.41 -6.95 -0.60
C GLY A 138 -0.11 -8.26 -0.01
N TYR A 139 -0.80 -8.18 1.13
CA TYR A 139 -1.44 -9.34 1.73
C TYR A 139 -2.57 -9.92 0.86
N ILE A 140 -3.39 -9.05 0.25
CA ILE A 140 -4.40 -9.49 -0.73
C ILE A 140 -3.74 -10.21 -1.89
N ASN A 141 -2.76 -9.59 -2.55
CA ASN A 141 -2.06 -10.20 -3.68
C ASN A 141 -1.41 -11.54 -3.30
N TYR A 142 -0.86 -11.61 -2.07
CA TYR A 142 -0.29 -12.83 -1.57
C TYR A 142 -1.33 -13.95 -1.46
N LYS A 143 -2.49 -13.67 -0.85
CA LYS A 143 -3.54 -14.67 -0.67
C LYS A 143 -4.19 -15.11 -1.98
N THR A 144 -4.36 -14.20 -2.93
CA THR A 144 -5.09 -14.48 -4.18
C THR A 144 -4.20 -15.11 -5.24
N ASN A 145 -2.96 -14.64 -5.40
CA ASN A 145 -2.12 -15.01 -6.54
C ASN A 145 -0.80 -15.70 -6.11
N VAL A 146 -0.03 -15.06 -5.23
CA VAL A 146 1.37 -15.48 -4.93
C VAL A 146 1.41 -16.81 -4.16
N ARG A 147 0.54 -16.99 -3.16
CA ARG A 147 0.51 -18.21 -2.34
C ARG A 147 0.29 -19.45 -3.20
N LEU A 148 -0.65 -19.38 -4.14
CA LEU A 148 -0.98 -20.51 -4.99
C LEU A 148 0.17 -20.83 -5.97
N PHE A 149 0.85 -19.80 -6.48
CA PHE A 149 2.05 -19.97 -7.29
C PHE A 149 3.15 -20.76 -6.53
N TRP A 150 3.52 -20.33 -5.32
CA TRP A 150 4.55 -21.01 -4.53
C TRP A 150 4.16 -22.44 -4.16
N ASN A 151 2.91 -22.64 -3.72
CA ASN A 151 2.40 -23.98 -3.43
C ASN A 151 2.56 -24.95 -4.62
N TYR A 152 2.35 -24.49 -5.87
CA TYR A 152 2.55 -25.34 -7.05
C TYR A 152 4.01 -25.47 -7.49
N ASN A 153 4.82 -24.44 -7.23
CA ASN A 153 6.21 -24.42 -7.63
C ASN A 153 7.08 -25.32 -6.74
N GLU A 154 6.80 -25.33 -5.43
CA GLU A 154 7.52 -26.14 -4.44
C GLU A 154 7.02 -27.58 -4.37
N ALA A 155 5.76 -27.82 -4.75
CA ALA A 155 5.19 -29.16 -4.74
C ALA A 155 5.73 -30.05 -5.87
N ALA A 156 5.74 -31.35 -5.62
CA ALA A 156 6.32 -32.34 -6.52
C ALA A 156 5.57 -32.40 -7.86
N THR A 157 6.31 -32.74 -8.92
CA THR A 157 5.77 -32.94 -10.26
C THR A 157 5.99 -34.37 -10.70
N TYR A 158 4.91 -35.10 -10.94
CA TYR A 158 4.97 -36.49 -11.39
C TYR A 158 4.52 -36.61 -12.84
N LYS A 159 5.15 -37.56 -13.56
CA LYS A 159 4.87 -37.85 -14.97
C LYS A 159 4.50 -39.31 -15.16
N ASN A 160 3.75 -39.59 -16.22
CA ASN A 160 3.25 -40.92 -16.55
C ASN A 160 2.50 -41.59 -15.39
N VAL A 161 1.68 -40.79 -14.70
CA VAL A 161 0.84 -41.27 -13.59
C VAL A 161 -0.33 -42.09 -14.15
N LEU A 162 -0.58 -43.25 -13.56
CA LEU A 162 -1.73 -44.07 -13.91
C LEU A 162 -2.93 -43.68 -13.03
N PRO A 163 -4.14 -43.55 -13.58
CA PRO A 163 -5.35 -43.34 -12.78
C PRO A 163 -5.61 -44.43 -11.73
N SER A 164 -5.10 -45.64 -11.99
CA SER A 164 -5.16 -46.79 -11.07
C SER A 164 -4.10 -46.78 -9.96
N ASP A 165 -3.08 -45.92 -10.04
CA ASP A 165 -2.11 -45.76 -8.96
C ASP A 165 -2.79 -45.22 -7.70
N LYS A 166 -2.33 -45.68 -6.53
CA LYS A 166 -2.82 -45.19 -5.24
C LYS A 166 -2.57 -43.68 -5.08
N ALA A 167 -3.61 -42.94 -4.74
CA ALA A 167 -3.54 -41.49 -4.52
C ALA A 167 -2.49 -41.08 -3.47
N GLU A 168 -2.34 -41.87 -2.40
CA GLU A 168 -1.40 -41.64 -1.30
C GLU A 168 0.06 -41.49 -1.75
N LYS A 169 0.43 -42.14 -2.87
CA LYS A 169 1.78 -42.03 -3.46
C LYS A 169 2.11 -40.60 -3.95
N PHE A 170 1.09 -39.78 -4.18
CA PHE A 170 1.20 -38.45 -4.76
C PHE A 170 0.64 -37.36 -3.85
N ALA A 171 0.62 -37.59 -2.53
CA ALA A 171 0.04 -36.66 -1.56
C ALA A 171 0.74 -35.28 -1.52
N ASP A 172 2.00 -35.20 -1.94
CA ASP A 172 2.82 -33.99 -2.05
C ASP A 172 2.86 -33.40 -3.48
N ALA A 173 2.06 -33.94 -4.40
CA ALA A 173 2.03 -33.47 -5.78
C ALA A 173 1.34 -32.11 -5.91
N GLY A 174 1.98 -31.21 -6.66
CA GLY A 174 1.33 -29.98 -7.14
C GLY A 174 0.86 -30.10 -8.57
N ARG A 175 1.57 -30.91 -9.37
CA ARG A 175 1.34 -31.11 -10.80
C ARG A 175 1.45 -32.58 -11.14
N LEU A 176 0.47 -33.09 -11.87
CA LEU A 176 0.44 -34.47 -12.33
C LEU A 176 0.32 -34.46 -13.85
N TYR A 177 1.13 -35.29 -14.50
CA TYR A 177 0.99 -35.63 -15.90
C TYR A 177 0.66 -37.11 -15.97
N PHE A 178 -0.55 -37.42 -16.42
CA PHE A 178 -1.05 -38.77 -16.57
C PHE A 178 -0.50 -39.42 -17.84
N ASN A 179 -0.61 -40.74 -17.92
CA ASN A 179 -0.32 -41.51 -19.13
C ASN A 179 -1.27 -41.12 -20.28
N GLU A 180 -0.96 -41.56 -21.50
CA GLU A 180 -1.74 -41.23 -22.70
C GLU A 180 -3.18 -41.77 -22.66
N ASN A 181 -3.39 -42.87 -21.94
CA ASN A 181 -4.68 -43.53 -21.85
C ASN A 181 -5.63 -42.91 -20.80
N ALA A 182 -5.12 -42.08 -19.88
CA ALA A 182 -5.96 -41.43 -18.88
C ALA A 182 -6.96 -40.46 -19.51
N SER A 183 -8.21 -40.51 -19.09
CA SER A 183 -9.24 -39.57 -19.52
C SER A 183 -10.18 -39.24 -18.36
N VAL A 184 -10.87 -38.11 -18.48
CA VAL A 184 -11.96 -37.78 -17.56
C VAL A 184 -13.22 -38.48 -18.04
N ASP A 185 -13.86 -39.25 -17.19
CA ASP A 185 -15.16 -39.86 -17.48
C ASP A 185 -16.25 -38.78 -17.38
N VAL A 186 -16.62 -38.25 -18.54
CA VAL A 186 -17.59 -37.16 -18.67
C VAL A 186 -19.02 -37.61 -18.32
N GLU A 187 -19.30 -38.90 -18.46
CA GLU A 187 -20.63 -39.48 -18.23
C GLU A 187 -20.89 -39.71 -16.75
N LYS A 188 -19.86 -40.13 -16.00
CA LYS A 188 -19.92 -40.33 -14.53
C LYS A 188 -19.70 -39.04 -13.73
N ALA A 189 -19.90 -37.89 -14.36
CA ALA A 189 -19.77 -36.60 -13.72
C ALA A 189 -20.98 -36.24 -12.89
N VAL A 190 -20.78 -35.52 -11.77
CA VAL A 190 -21.89 -35.08 -10.91
C VAL A 190 -21.66 -33.66 -10.42
N GLY A 191 -22.73 -32.85 -10.49
CA GLY A 191 -22.80 -31.51 -9.91
C GLY A 191 -23.48 -31.49 -8.53
N PHE A 192 -22.87 -30.79 -7.57
CA PHE A 192 -23.46 -30.49 -6.26
C PHE A 192 -23.68 -28.98 -6.10
N VAL A 193 -24.90 -28.56 -5.75
CA VAL A 193 -25.25 -27.14 -5.67
C VAL A 193 -25.05 -26.60 -4.26
N LYS A 194 -24.16 -25.63 -4.09
CA LYS A 194 -23.99 -24.85 -2.87
C LYS A 194 -23.57 -23.42 -3.23
N GLY A 195 -24.57 -22.55 -3.42
CA GLY A 195 -24.38 -21.24 -4.05
C GLY A 195 -24.15 -21.42 -5.56
N GLU A 196 -22.97 -21.91 -5.92
CA GLU A 196 -22.61 -22.33 -7.28
C GLU A 196 -22.62 -23.86 -7.42
N VAL A 197 -22.52 -24.36 -8.65
CA VAL A 197 -22.45 -25.80 -8.94
C VAL A 197 -21.01 -26.27 -8.80
N TRP A 198 -20.77 -27.25 -7.94
CA TRP A 198 -19.48 -27.88 -7.73
C TRP A 198 -19.43 -29.21 -8.48
N CYS A 199 -18.53 -29.30 -9.44
CA CYS A 199 -18.45 -30.38 -10.40
C CYS A 199 -17.33 -31.34 -10.06
N VAL A 200 -17.61 -32.63 -10.14
CA VAL A 200 -16.62 -33.70 -10.02
C VAL A 200 -16.85 -34.75 -11.09
N ALA A 201 -15.77 -35.32 -11.61
CA ALA A 201 -15.80 -36.42 -12.57
C ALA A 201 -14.60 -37.35 -12.30
N PRO A 202 -14.75 -38.67 -12.35
CA PRO A 202 -13.63 -39.57 -12.09
C PRO A 202 -12.63 -39.53 -13.25
N ILE A 203 -11.34 -39.63 -12.92
CA ILE A 203 -10.28 -39.81 -13.91
C ILE A 203 -10.00 -41.31 -14.00
N ILE A 204 -10.14 -41.87 -15.19
CA ILE A 204 -10.06 -43.30 -15.45
C ILE A 204 -8.99 -43.62 -16.51
N ASP A 205 -8.62 -44.89 -16.58
CA ASP A 205 -7.80 -45.47 -17.65
C ASP A 205 -8.65 -46.51 -18.41
N LEU A 206 -8.08 -47.19 -19.41
CA LEU A 206 -8.70 -48.29 -20.15
C LEU A 206 -9.12 -49.46 -19.24
N VAL A 207 -8.49 -49.58 -18.07
CA VAL A 207 -8.88 -50.55 -17.06
C VAL A 207 -9.88 -49.88 -16.13
N GLU A 208 -11.17 -50.14 -16.35
CA GLU A 208 -12.21 -49.68 -15.45
C GLU A 208 -12.08 -50.39 -14.09
N THR A 209 -11.72 -49.61 -13.06
CA THR A 209 -11.77 -50.04 -11.67
C THR A 209 -12.88 -49.29 -10.95
N ASN A 210 -13.63 -49.98 -10.10
CA ASN A 210 -14.64 -49.33 -9.26
C ASN A 210 -14.03 -48.42 -8.18
N LEU A 211 -12.70 -48.46 -8.00
CA LEU A 211 -11.96 -47.59 -7.10
C LEU A 211 -11.39 -46.38 -7.86
N VAL A 212 -11.74 -45.17 -7.43
CA VAL A 212 -11.27 -43.91 -8.02
C VAL A 212 -10.29 -43.21 -7.07
N ASN A 213 -9.04 -43.09 -7.53
CA ASN A 213 -7.97 -42.39 -6.80
C ASN A 213 -7.93 -40.88 -7.11
N PHE A 214 -8.33 -40.50 -8.32
CA PHE A 214 -8.19 -39.13 -8.83
C PHE A 214 -9.53 -38.62 -9.37
N TRP A 215 -9.90 -37.41 -8.97
CA TRP A 215 -11.12 -36.75 -9.43
C TRP A 215 -10.78 -35.46 -10.17
N ALA A 216 -11.30 -35.31 -11.38
CA ALA A 216 -11.33 -34.02 -12.06
C ALA A 216 -12.40 -33.14 -11.42
N VAL A 217 -12.06 -31.89 -11.11
CA VAL A 217 -12.96 -30.98 -10.39
C VAL A 217 -13.03 -29.61 -11.05
N GLY A 218 -14.17 -28.94 -10.88
CA GLY A 218 -14.40 -27.58 -11.37
C GLY A 218 -15.66 -26.94 -10.79
N GLN A 219 -15.95 -25.71 -11.18
CA GLN A 219 -17.12 -24.94 -10.73
C GLN A 219 -17.94 -24.48 -11.94
N SER A 220 -19.26 -24.67 -11.87
CA SER A 220 -20.25 -24.20 -12.86
C SER A 220 -19.95 -24.64 -14.30
N CYS A 221 -19.40 -25.84 -14.48
CA CYS A 221 -18.98 -26.41 -15.76
C CYS A 221 -19.37 -27.90 -15.92
N CYS A 222 -20.50 -28.28 -15.32
CA CYS A 222 -21.13 -29.60 -15.45
C CYS A 222 -22.64 -29.48 -15.25
N ASP A 223 -23.36 -30.50 -15.69
CA ASP A 223 -24.79 -30.62 -15.43
C ASP A 223 -25.05 -31.20 -14.03
N LYS A 224 -26.33 -31.30 -13.64
CA LYS A 224 -26.70 -31.92 -12.34
C LYS A 224 -26.21 -33.37 -12.24
N THR A 225 -26.16 -34.05 -13.37
CA THR A 225 -25.73 -35.44 -13.60
C THR A 225 -25.20 -35.53 -15.02
N GLY A 226 -23.98 -36.03 -15.19
CA GLY A 226 -23.25 -36.07 -16.46
C GLY A 226 -22.68 -34.73 -16.91
N GLY A 227 -22.03 -34.74 -18.08
CA GLY A 227 -21.73 -33.52 -18.85
C GLY A 227 -20.57 -32.67 -18.33
N PHE A 228 -19.45 -33.27 -17.92
CA PHE A 228 -18.25 -32.52 -17.49
C PHE A 228 -17.53 -31.78 -18.64
N HIS A 229 -17.45 -30.46 -18.56
CA HIS A 229 -16.84 -29.61 -19.59
C HIS A 229 -15.93 -28.52 -19.00
N CYS A 230 -15.34 -28.79 -17.84
CA CYS A 230 -14.39 -27.89 -17.19
C CYS A 230 -13.04 -27.89 -17.91
N ASP A 231 -12.54 -26.68 -18.21
CA ASP A 231 -11.21 -26.47 -18.81
C ASP A 231 -10.97 -27.36 -20.06
N ASP A 232 -9.91 -28.16 -20.07
CA ASP A 232 -9.52 -28.99 -21.21
C ASP A 232 -10.08 -30.43 -21.12
N SER A 233 -11.12 -30.68 -20.32
CA SER A 233 -11.63 -32.05 -20.08
C SER A 233 -12.10 -32.79 -21.33
N ARG A 234 -12.61 -32.06 -22.34
CA ARG A 234 -13.02 -32.61 -23.64
C ARG A 234 -11.87 -32.79 -24.63
N ASN A 235 -10.69 -32.27 -24.31
CA ASN A 235 -9.53 -32.37 -25.18
C ASN A 235 -8.80 -33.69 -24.93
N THR A 236 -8.84 -34.60 -25.91
CA THR A 236 -8.20 -35.92 -25.81
C THR A 236 -6.67 -35.84 -25.67
N THR A 237 -6.06 -34.70 -26.00
CA THR A 237 -4.62 -34.46 -25.81
C THR A 237 -4.27 -33.88 -24.43
N ALA A 238 -5.26 -33.48 -23.64
CA ALA A 238 -5.02 -33.02 -22.28
C ALA A 238 -4.86 -34.23 -21.37
N LYS A 239 -3.68 -34.35 -20.76
CA LYS A 239 -3.30 -35.40 -19.80
C LYS A 239 -2.63 -34.82 -18.56
N GLY A 240 -2.83 -33.53 -18.33
CA GLY A 240 -2.22 -32.80 -17.24
C GLY A 240 -3.24 -32.39 -16.20
N GLY A 241 -2.77 -32.13 -15.00
CA GLY A 241 -3.58 -31.50 -13.98
C GLY A 241 -2.76 -30.79 -12.92
N VAL A 242 -3.38 -29.79 -12.29
CA VAL A 242 -2.89 -29.19 -11.06
C VAL A 242 -3.74 -29.67 -9.90
N VAL A 243 -3.11 -29.98 -8.77
CA VAL A 243 -3.82 -30.48 -7.60
C VAL A 243 -4.60 -29.35 -6.94
N VAL A 244 -5.84 -29.63 -6.55
CA VAL A 244 -6.75 -28.68 -5.92
C VAL A 244 -7.01 -29.11 -4.48
N PRO A 245 -6.90 -28.20 -3.49
CA PRO A 245 -7.20 -28.55 -2.11
C PRO A 245 -8.65 -29.03 -1.92
N PRO A 246 -8.88 -30.06 -1.10
CA PRO A 246 -10.22 -30.62 -0.89
C PRO A 246 -11.11 -29.67 -0.10
N THR A 247 -12.24 -29.28 -0.70
CA THR A 247 -13.27 -28.47 -0.05
C THR A 247 -14.43 -29.34 0.42
N LEU A 248 -15.21 -28.85 1.39
CA LEU A 248 -16.44 -29.55 1.81
C LEU A 248 -17.43 -29.73 0.66
N ALA A 249 -17.47 -28.79 -0.29
CA ALA A 249 -18.36 -28.87 -1.44
C ALA A 249 -17.93 -29.97 -2.42
N TYR A 250 -16.63 -30.09 -2.71
CA TYR A 250 -16.12 -31.20 -3.52
C TYR A 250 -16.32 -32.56 -2.84
N ARG A 251 -16.11 -32.66 -1.52
CA ARG A 251 -16.42 -33.90 -0.79
C ARG A 251 -17.89 -34.30 -0.89
N LYS A 252 -18.82 -33.33 -0.83
CA LYS A 252 -20.25 -33.61 -1.01
C LYS A 252 -20.60 -33.99 -2.44
N ALA A 253 -19.94 -33.41 -3.43
CA ALA A 253 -20.09 -33.79 -4.83
C ALA A 253 -19.59 -35.22 -5.08
N ILE A 254 -18.43 -35.60 -4.52
CA ILE A 254 -17.90 -36.97 -4.59
C ILE A 254 -18.86 -37.95 -3.93
N GLN A 255 -19.30 -37.69 -2.70
CA GLN A 255 -20.29 -38.54 -2.01
C GLN A 255 -21.56 -38.76 -2.84
N LYS A 256 -22.01 -37.72 -3.56
CA LYS A 256 -23.16 -37.82 -4.46
C LYS A 256 -22.83 -38.69 -5.69
N ALA A 257 -21.63 -38.56 -6.25
CA ALA A 257 -21.18 -39.37 -7.39
C ALA A 257 -21.03 -40.85 -7.01
N GLU A 258 -20.44 -41.15 -5.86
CA GLU A 258 -20.31 -42.50 -5.30
C GLU A 258 -21.67 -43.18 -5.19
N ALA A 259 -22.65 -42.50 -4.59
CA ALA A 259 -24.00 -43.04 -4.41
C ALA A 259 -24.78 -43.18 -5.73
N PHE A 260 -24.54 -42.32 -6.71
CA PHE A 260 -25.31 -42.31 -7.96
C PHE A 260 -24.78 -43.29 -9.01
N HIS A 261 -23.45 -43.50 -9.05
CA HIS A 261 -22.79 -44.34 -10.05
C HIS A 261 -22.22 -45.65 -9.49
N ASP A 262 -22.47 -45.96 -8.21
CA ASP A 262 -21.93 -47.13 -7.50
C ASP A 262 -20.38 -47.22 -7.59
N ILE A 263 -19.73 -46.08 -7.41
CA ILE A 263 -18.28 -45.91 -7.46
C ILE A 263 -17.76 -45.77 -6.03
N VAL A 264 -16.56 -46.30 -5.78
CA VAL A 264 -15.86 -46.16 -4.50
C VAL A 264 -14.67 -45.21 -4.69
N SER A 265 -14.54 -44.16 -3.87
CA SER A 265 -13.30 -43.38 -3.86
C SER A 265 -12.26 -44.01 -2.93
N ALA A 266 -10.99 -43.77 -3.23
CA ALA A 266 -9.94 -43.97 -2.23
C ALA A 266 -10.21 -43.11 -0.98
N ASP A 267 -9.68 -43.52 0.19
CA ASP A 267 -9.89 -42.81 1.46
C ASP A 267 -9.48 -41.32 1.38
N HIS A 268 -8.38 -41.05 0.65
CA HIS A 268 -7.81 -39.71 0.47
C HIS A 268 -7.62 -39.44 -1.03
N PRO A 269 -8.71 -39.17 -1.79
CA PRO A 269 -8.61 -38.99 -3.21
C PRO A 269 -7.99 -37.63 -3.55
N ILE A 270 -7.21 -37.56 -4.62
CA ILE A 270 -6.59 -36.31 -5.08
C ILE A 270 -7.55 -35.62 -6.06
N LEU A 271 -7.85 -34.35 -5.77
CA LEU A 271 -8.66 -33.51 -6.65
C LEU A 271 -7.78 -32.76 -7.62
N ILE A 272 -8.20 -32.72 -8.88
CA ILE A 272 -7.37 -32.24 -9.98
C ILE A 272 -8.19 -31.28 -10.84
N ARG A 273 -7.62 -30.11 -11.12
CA ARG A 273 -8.10 -29.27 -12.22
C ARG A 273 -7.43 -29.77 -13.51
N TRP A 274 -8.23 -30.41 -14.37
CA TRP A 274 -7.75 -31.05 -15.59
C TRP A 274 -7.41 -30.06 -16.68
N VAL A 275 -6.16 -30.03 -17.14
CA VAL A 275 -5.65 -29.04 -18.09
C VAL A 275 -4.62 -29.66 -19.02
N LYS A 276 -4.49 -29.14 -20.24
CA LYS A 276 -3.49 -29.60 -21.20
C LYS A 276 -2.06 -29.31 -20.73
N SER A 277 -1.85 -28.15 -20.12
CA SER A 277 -0.54 -27.73 -19.62
C SER A 277 -0.64 -27.22 -18.18
N PRO A 278 -0.30 -28.04 -17.17
CA PRO A 278 -0.26 -27.60 -15.78
C PRO A 278 0.65 -26.38 -15.57
N LYS A 279 1.73 -26.29 -16.34
CA LYS A 279 2.68 -25.17 -16.29
C LYS A 279 2.04 -23.85 -16.68
N SER A 280 1.15 -23.81 -17.69
CA SER A 280 0.52 -22.55 -18.11
C SER A 280 -0.41 -21.96 -17.04
N ILE A 281 -1.03 -22.82 -16.22
CA ILE A 281 -1.86 -22.42 -15.07
C ILE A 281 -0.99 -21.78 -13.99
N VAL A 282 0.12 -22.42 -13.62
CA VAL A 282 1.06 -21.89 -12.63
C VAL A 282 1.68 -20.57 -13.10
N ASP A 283 2.15 -20.53 -14.35
CA ASP A 283 2.71 -19.31 -14.94
C ASP A 283 1.64 -18.20 -15.04
N GLY A 284 0.36 -18.55 -15.21
CA GLY A 284 -0.77 -17.63 -15.16
C GLY A 284 -0.96 -16.97 -13.79
N GLN A 285 -0.83 -17.74 -12.70
CA GLN A 285 -0.89 -17.18 -11.34
C GLN A 285 0.23 -16.20 -11.07
N TYR A 286 1.45 -16.51 -11.55
CA TYR A 286 2.58 -15.59 -11.48
C TYR A 286 2.33 -14.31 -12.28
N ARG A 287 1.85 -14.41 -13.52
CA ARG A 287 1.51 -13.24 -14.34
C ARG A 287 0.45 -12.36 -13.67
N ASN A 288 -0.57 -12.96 -13.04
CA ASN A 288 -1.58 -12.20 -12.31
C ASN A 288 -0.99 -11.49 -11.08
N ALA A 289 -0.10 -12.16 -10.33
CA ALA A 289 0.57 -11.56 -9.19
C ALA A 289 1.45 -10.36 -9.59
N VAL A 290 2.23 -10.50 -10.66
CA VAL A 290 3.09 -9.44 -11.21
C VAL A 290 2.23 -8.32 -11.81
N GLY A 291 1.16 -8.65 -12.53
CA GLY A 291 0.22 -7.67 -13.07
C GLY A 291 -0.41 -6.82 -11.97
N PHE A 292 -0.86 -7.45 -10.87
CA PHE A 292 -1.38 -6.75 -9.70
C PHE A 292 -0.34 -5.81 -9.07
N LEU A 293 0.91 -6.26 -8.95
CA LEU A 293 2.01 -5.43 -8.46
C LEU A 293 2.24 -4.23 -9.38
N VAL A 294 2.40 -4.46 -10.68
CA VAL A 294 2.71 -3.40 -11.66
C VAL A 294 1.61 -2.34 -11.68
N VAL A 295 0.34 -2.76 -11.76
CA VAL A 295 -0.80 -1.83 -11.70
C VAL A 295 -0.79 -1.07 -10.37
N GLY A 296 -0.61 -1.76 -9.25
CA GLY A 296 -0.55 -1.14 -7.93
C GLY A 296 0.57 -0.10 -7.80
N VAL A 297 1.75 -0.36 -8.36
CA VAL A 297 2.91 0.56 -8.33
C VAL A 297 2.65 1.83 -9.12
N PHE A 298 2.05 1.72 -10.32
CA PHE A 298 1.74 2.89 -11.14
C PHE A 298 0.55 3.70 -10.59
N VAL A 299 -0.48 3.04 -10.09
CA VAL A 299 -1.61 3.71 -9.43
C VAL A 299 -1.12 4.47 -8.20
N TYR A 300 -0.28 3.84 -7.36
CA TYR A 300 0.24 4.50 -6.17
C TYR A 300 1.19 5.66 -6.51
N LEU A 301 2.00 5.54 -7.57
CA LEU A 301 2.83 6.64 -8.08
C LEU A 301 1.98 7.84 -8.50
N PHE A 302 0.90 7.59 -9.25
CA PHE A 302 -0.02 8.62 -9.69
C PHE A 302 -0.68 9.33 -8.49
N VAL A 303 -1.17 8.56 -7.52
CA VAL A 303 -1.73 9.11 -6.28
C VAL A 303 -0.68 9.92 -5.50
N SER A 304 0.54 9.39 -5.36
CA SER A 304 1.64 10.10 -4.69
C SER A 304 2.00 11.41 -5.38
N PHE A 305 1.97 11.44 -6.72
CA PHE A 305 2.16 12.66 -7.50
C PHE A 305 1.09 13.71 -7.20
N LEU A 306 -0.20 13.33 -7.23
CA LEU A 306 -1.31 14.24 -6.92
C LEU A 306 -1.20 14.83 -5.51
N PHE A 307 -0.94 13.99 -4.50
CA PHE A 307 -0.80 14.44 -3.11
C PHE A 307 0.48 15.27 -2.90
N GLY A 308 1.60 14.88 -3.52
CA GLY A 308 2.85 15.62 -3.46
C GLY A 308 2.72 17.02 -4.06
N ALA A 309 2.12 17.12 -5.26
CA ALA A 309 1.86 18.40 -5.92
C ALA A 309 0.91 19.27 -5.10
N PHE A 310 -0.17 18.70 -4.56
CA PHE A 310 -1.12 19.41 -3.70
C PHE A 310 -0.44 19.95 -2.42
N CYS A 311 0.38 19.13 -1.75
CA CYS A 311 1.12 19.57 -0.57
C CYS A 311 2.12 20.69 -0.89
N SER A 312 2.79 20.63 -2.04
CA SER A 312 3.70 21.68 -2.50
C SER A 312 2.97 22.99 -2.80
N MET A 313 1.78 22.95 -3.39
CA MET A 313 0.95 24.15 -3.61
C MET A 313 0.51 24.81 -2.30
N LEU A 314 0.18 24.02 -1.27
CA LEU A 314 -0.17 24.56 0.05
C LEU A 314 1.04 25.16 0.80
N ALA A 315 2.26 24.80 0.41
CA ALA A 315 3.48 25.25 1.06
C ALA A 315 4.03 26.58 0.50
N THR A 316 3.58 27.04 -0.68
CA THR A 316 4.02 28.32 -1.24
C THR A 316 3.31 29.49 -0.57
N PRO A 317 4.01 30.45 0.07
CA PRO A 317 3.39 31.63 0.67
C PRO A 317 2.83 32.58 -0.40
N ASP A 318 1.67 33.18 -0.14
CA ASP A 318 1.08 34.21 -1.00
C ASP A 318 2.06 35.37 -1.20
N LYS A 319 2.21 35.84 -2.45
CA LYS A 319 2.98 37.04 -2.74
C LYS A 319 2.32 38.22 -2.01
N PRO A 320 3.08 39.05 -1.26
CA PRO A 320 2.51 40.22 -0.61
C PRO A 320 1.92 41.16 -1.66
N THR A 321 0.65 41.50 -1.52
CA THR A 321 -0.04 42.47 -2.36
C THR A 321 0.74 43.80 -2.30
N PRO A 322 1.14 44.41 -3.43
CA PRO A 322 1.84 45.68 -3.40
C PRO A 322 0.96 46.70 -2.68
N ALA A 323 1.47 47.24 -1.57
CA ALA A 323 0.76 48.26 -0.80
C ALA A 323 0.46 49.44 -1.72
N LEU A 324 -0.82 49.79 -1.85
CA LEU A 324 -1.26 51.04 -2.49
C LEU A 324 -0.48 52.19 -1.87
N GLN A 325 0.43 52.75 -2.66
CA GLN A 325 1.22 53.91 -2.32
C GLN A 325 0.22 55.05 -2.17
N ARG A 326 -0.09 55.44 -0.92
CA ARG A 326 -0.85 56.65 -0.66
C ARG A 326 0.05 57.82 -1.07
N ASP A 327 -0.27 58.42 -2.20
CA ASP A 327 0.34 59.69 -2.60
C ASP A 327 0.08 60.73 -1.51
N PRO A 328 1.08 61.54 -1.13
CA PRO A 328 0.88 62.63 -0.19
C PRO A 328 -0.09 63.65 -0.80
N GLU A 329 -1.19 63.94 -0.10
CA GLU A 329 -2.09 65.05 -0.45
C GLU A 329 -1.33 66.39 -0.45
N PRO A 330 -1.69 67.30 -1.37
CA PRO A 330 -0.94 68.53 -1.65
C PRO A 330 -0.93 69.55 -0.50
#